data_AF-A0A7X8EV24-F1
#
_entry.id   AF-A0A7X8EV24-F1
#
_cell.length_a   1.000
_cell.length_b   1.000
_cell.length_c   1.000
_cell.angle_alpha   90.00
_cell.angle_beta   90.00
_cell.angle_gamma   90.00
#
_symmetry.space_group_name_H-M   'P 1'
#
loop_
_entity.id
_entity.type
_entity.pdbx_description
1 polymer ?
#
loop_
_entity_poly.entity_id
_entity_poly.type
_entity_poly.pdbx_seq_one_letter_code
_entity_poly.pdbx_strand_id
1 'polypeptide(L)'
;MKRKAIFMIATMMAVSSFGVTTFAADFYDINDVPWEGAKTYINSAADKGLMVGDIDPKNGKKRFRAKAKVTYCETTQLAYSVLKNAGKLNPASTNLVSKWTHVMKSYNIPTWAYESVAYALENNVISLTDVSRYMTKKGNSVQDNHASRESVAVIFGKMLGHLYTVDNNASLSFLDKGSIASS
;
A
#
# COMPACT_ATOMS: atom_id res chain seq x y z
N MET A 1 5.33 -18.65 37.00
CA MET A 1 5.05 -17.27 36.55
C MET A 1 6.40 -16.66 36.17
N LYS A 2 6.67 -16.14 34.97
CA LYS A 2 6.02 -15.01 34.29
C LYS A 2 6.17 -15.17 32.76
N ARG A 3 5.04 -15.28 32.04
CA ARG A 3 5.00 -15.19 30.58
C ARG A 3 5.11 -13.71 30.21
N LYS A 4 6.16 -13.32 29.48
CA LYS A 4 6.28 -11.95 28.96
C LYS A 4 5.32 -11.82 27.77
N ALA A 5 4.18 -11.17 27.99
CA ALA A 5 3.24 -10.81 26.93
C ALA A 5 3.88 -9.73 26.06
N ILE A 6 4.10 -10.04 24.78
CA ILE A 6 4.48 -9.06 23.76
C ILE A 6 3.17 -8.38 23.32
N PHE A 7 2.96 -7.15 23.76
CA PHE A 7 1.89 -6.30 23.24
C PHE A 7 2.27 -5.82 21.84
N MET A 8 1.57 -6.31 20.81
CA MET A 8 1.58 -5.68 19.48
C MET A 8 0.70 -4.43 19.54
N ILE A 9 1.33 -3.27 19.39
CA ILE A 9 0.63 -2.01 19.19
C ILE A 9 0.19 -1.99 17.72
N ALA A 10 -1.11 -2.12 17.49
CA ALA A 10 -1.72 -1.73 16.21
C ALA A 10 -1.52 -0.22 16.07
N THR A 11 -0.59 0.20 15.21
CA THR A 11 -0.49 1.59 14.77
C THR A 11 -1.77 1.96 14.04
N MET A 12 -2.69 2.63 14.74
CA MET A 12 -3.83 3.30 14.12
C MET A 12 -3.29 4.42 13.26
N MET A 13 -3.24 4.24 11.94
CA MET A 13 -3.23 5.37 11.03
C MET A 13 -4.56 6.10 11.23
N ALA A 14 -4.52 7.29 11.81
CA ALA A 14 -5.69 8.14 11.91
C ALA A 14 -6.13 8.49 10.48
N VAL A 15 -7.23 7.88 10.04
CA VAL A 15 -7.99 8.31 8.86
C VAL A 15 -8.64 9.65 9.20
N SER A 16 -7.92 10.74 8.94
CA SER A 16 -8.57 12.04 8.76
C SER A 16 -9.14 12.06 7.35
N SER A 17 -10.47 12.20 7.28
CA SER A 17 -11.23 12.57 6.08
C SER A 17 -10.42 13.51 5.19
N PHE A 18 -10.28 13.15 3.91
CA PHE A 18 -9.49 13.88 2.92
C PHE A 18 -9.99 15.33 2.76
N GLY A 19 -9.42 16.23 3.55
CA GLY A 19 -9.35 17.66 3.25
C GLY A 19 -8.01 17.93 2.58
N VAL A 20 -8.03 18.46 1.36
CA VAL A 20 -6.82 18.89 0.67
C VAL A 20 -6.29 20.13 1.40
N THR A 21 -5.34 19.92 2.30
CA THR A 21 -4.48 20.98 2.79
C THR A 21 -3.08 20.71 2.28
N THR A 22 -2.68 21.43 1.25
CA THR A 22 -1.32 21.46 0.71
C THR A 22 -0.39 22.01 1.79
N PHE A 23 0.29 21.11 2.51
CA PHE A 23 1.41 21.44 3.36
C PHE A 23 2.61 20.67 2.84
N ALA A 24 3.75 21.35 2.72
CA ALA A 24 5.03 20.71 2.49
C ALA A 24 5.19 19.53 3.46
N ALA A 25 5.76 18.42 3.00
CA ALA A 25 5.89 17.20 3.77
C ALA A 25 6.62 17.44 5.12
N ASP A 26 5.87 17.55 6.21
CA ASP A 26 6.40 17.76 7.56
C ASP A 26 6.81 16.44 8.24
N PHE A 27 7.60 15.63 7.52
CA PHE A 27 8.13 14.38 8.05
C PHE A 27 9.40 14.64 8.85
N TYR A 28 9.42 14.32 10.15
CA TYR A 28 10.59 14.59 10.98
C TYR A 28 11.81 13.75 10.58
N ASP A 29 11.60 12.62 9.90
CA ASP A 29 12.62 11.70 9.40
C ASP A 29 12.98 11.95 7.92
N ILE A 30 12.56 13.07 7.33
CA ILE A 30 12.77 13.37 5.89
C ILE A 30 14.23 13.44 5.45
N ASN A 31 15.15 13.64 6.39
CA ASN A 31 16.59 13.66 6.13
C ASN A 31 17.25 12.27 6.28
N ASP A 32 16.52 11.25 6.74
CA ASP A 32 17.01 9.87 6.89
C ASP A 32 16.51 8.98 5.73
N VAL A 33 17.03 9.24 4.54
CA VAL A 33 16.62 8.57 3.29
C VAL A 33 17.64 7.54 2.80
N PRO A 34 17.23 6.53 2.01
CA PRO A 34 18.14 5.48 1.55
C PRO A 34 19.15 5.92 0.48
N TRP A 35 18.91 7.03 -0.23
CA TRP A 35 19.79 7.54 -1.29
C TRP A 35 19.57 9.04 -1.53
N GLU A 36 20.56 9.71 -2.12
CA GLU A 36 20.56 11.15 -2.37
C GLU A 36 19.52 11.55 -3.44
N GLY A 37 18.61 12.46 -3.11
CA GLY A 37 17.51 12.87 -3.99
C GLY A 37 16.18 12.17 -3.74
N ALA A 38 16.14 11.10 -2.95
CA ALA A 38 14.90 10.44 -2.53
C ALA A 38 13.90 11.42 -1.88
N LYS A 39 14.42 12.38 -1.11
CA LYS A 39 13.65 13.46 -0.46
C LYS A 39 12.78 14.23 -1.45
N THR A 40 13.26 14.50 -2.67
CA THR A 40 12.51 15.20 -3.71
C THR A 40 11.27 14.41 -4.12
N TYR A 41 11.40 13.11 -4.31
CA TYR A 41 10.28 12.23 -4.68
C TYR A 41 9.27 12.07 -3.54
N ILE A 42 9.76 11.95 -2.29
CA ILE A 42 8.90 11.86 -1.10
C ILE A 42 8.07 13.13 -0.96
N ASN A 43 8.70 14.31 -1.06
CA ASN A 43 8.01 15.59 -0.99
C ASN A 43 6.99 15.72 -2.12
N SER A 44 7.36 15.38 -3.36
CA SER A 44 6.43 15.43 -4.50
C SER A 44 5.22 14.50 -4.31
N ALA A 45 5.42 13.29 -3.77
CA ALA A 45 4.32 12.38 -3.48
C ALA A 45 3.40 12.92 -2.37
N ALA A 46 3.96 13.54 -1.33
CA ALA A 46 3.19 14.17 -0.27
C ALA A 46 2.40 15.39 -0.76
N ASP A 47 3.03 16.26 -1.56
CA ASP A 47 2.39 17.45 -2.15
C ASP A 47 1.22 17.07 -3.06
N LYS A 48 1.32 15.93 -3.75
CA LYS A 48 0.25 15.35 -4.58
C LYS A 48 -0.81 14.59 -3.77
N GLY A 49 -0.71 14.58 -2.44
CA GLY A 49 -1.62 13.85 -1.56
C GLY A 49 -1.58 12.33 -1.73
N LEU A 50 -0.49 11.79 -2.29
CA LEU A 50 -0.29 10.34 -2.48
C LEU A 50 0.29 9.67 -1.23
N MET A 51 0.95 10.44 -0.35
CA MET A 51 1.62 9.95 0.84
C MET A 51 1.36 10.88 2.02
N VAL A 52 0.85 10.32 3.12
CA VAL A 52 0.59 11.07 4.36
C VAL A 52 1.46 10.62 5.53
N GLY A 53 2.29 9.60 5.35
CA GLY A 53 3.11 9.02 6.42
C GLY A 53 2.28 8.50 7.61
N ASP A 54 2.96 8.25 8.73
CA ASP A 54 2.34 7.79 9.96
C ASP A 54 2.78 8.62 11.17
N ILE A 55 2.00 8.58 12.24
CA ILE A 55 2.34 9.25 13.50
C ILE A 55 3.21 8.31 14.33
N ASP A 56 4.38 8.80 14.76
CA ASP A 56 5.23 8.05 15.67
C ASP A 56 4.59 8.00 17.07
N PRO A 57 4.22 6.82 17.59
CA PRO A 57 3.61 6.71 18.89
C PRO A 57 4.53 7.17 20.04
N LYS A 58 5.85 7.26 19.81
CA LYS A 58 6.81 7.66 20.84
C LYS A 58 6.86 9.17 21.07
N ASN A 59 6.71 9.96 20.01
CA ASN A 59 6.93 11.41 20.05
C ASN A 59 5.78 12.23 19.44
N GLY A 60 4.76 11.58 18.87
CA GLY A 60 3.60 12.21 18.26
C GLY A 60 3.88 12.91 16.93
N LYS A 61 5.10 12.83 16.39
CA LYS A 61 5.49 13.50 15.15
C LYS A 61 5.22 12.63 13.94
N LYS A 62 4.92 13.29 12.82
CA LYS A 62 4.67 12.66 11.53
C LYS A 62 5.98 12.18 10.91
N ARG A 63 6.03 10.94 10.42
CA ARG A 63 7.20 10.33 9.75
C ARG A 63 6.80 9.63 8.46
N PHE A 64 7.78 9.44 7.57
CA PHE A 64 7.62 8.74 6.31
C PHE A 64 8.11 7.29 6.35
N ARG A 65 9.16 6.98 7.13
CA ARG A 65 9.84 5.67 7.20
C ARG A 65 10.51 5.25 5.88
N ALA A 66 11.33 6.12 5.29
CA ALA A 66 11.89 5.93 3.94
C ALA A 66 12.70 4.63 3.72
N LYS A 67 13.24 4.04 4.78
CA LYS A 67 14.05 2.80 4.75
C LYS A 67 13.23 1.55 5.08
N ALA A 68 11.96 1.69 5.47
CA ALA A 68 11.11 0.57 5.78
C ALA A 68 10.67 -0.18 4.52
N LYS A 69 10.44 -1.48 4.66
CA LYS A 69 9.83 -2.29 3.61
C LYS A 69 8.34 -1.97 3.54
N VAL A 70 7.84 -1.69 2.34
CA VAL A 70 6.41 -1.49 2.09
C VAL A 70 5.65 -2.81 2.22
N THR A 71 4.42 -2.75 2.74
CA THR A 71 3.54 -3.91 2.81
C THR A 71 2.65 -4.06 1.58
N TYR A 72 1.99 -5.21 1.44
CA TYR A 72 0.99 -5.40 0.38
C TYR A 72 -0.20 -4.43 0.51
N CYS A 73 -0.66 -4.17 1.74
CA CYS A 73 -1.74 -3.23 1.99
C CYS A 73 -1.33 -1.78 1.63
N GLU A 74 -0.14 -1.34 2.06
CA GLU A 74 0.42 -0.02 1.73
C GLU A 74 0.62 0.14 0.21
N THR A 75 1.13 -0.90 -0.46
CA THR A 75 1.33 -0.91 -1.92
C THR A 75 0.01 -0.73 -2.66
N THR A 76 -1.02 -1.46 -2.27
CA THR A 76 -2.35 -1.41 -2.91
C THR A 76 -3.03 -0.07 -2.65
N GLN A 77 -2.89 0.47 -1.43
CA GLN A 77 -3.39 1.81 -1.10
C GLN A 77 -2.71 2.90 -1.93
N LEU A 78 -1.39 2.82 -2.12
CA LEU A 78 -0.67 3.80 -2.93
C LEU A 78 -1.12 3.75 -4.40
N ALA A 79 -1.18 2.55 -5.00
CA ALA A 79 -1.64 2.39 -6.37
C ALA A 79 -3.08 2.91 -6.55
N TYR A 80 -3.97 2.58 -5.61
CA TYR A 80 -5.34 3.09 -5.56
C TYR A 80 -5.39 4.62 -5.49
N SER A 81 -4.58 5.22 -4.60
CA SER A 81 -4.53 6.67 -4.39
C SER A 81 -4.06 7.41 -5.64
N VAL A 82 -3.13 6.83 -6.43
CA VAL A 82 -2.72 7.38 -7.73
C VAL A 82 -3.92 7.47 -8.68
N LEU A 83 -4.70 6.39 -8.84
CA LEU A 83 -5.88 6.39 -9.71
C LEU A 83 -6.97 7.35 -9.19
N LYS A 84 -7.19 7.37 -7.88
CA LYS A 84 -8.17 8.25 -7.22
C LYS A 84 -7.84 9.72 -7.44
N ASN A 85 -6.59 10.12 -7.17
CA ASN A 85 -6.17 11.52 -7.34
C ASN A 85 -6.12 11.94 -8.80
N ALA A 86 -5.91 10.99 -9.73
CA ALA A 86 -6.01 11.25 -11.17
C ALA A 86 -7.46 11.34 -11.68
N GLY A 87 -8.47 11.05 -10.85
CA GLY A 87 -9.88 10.98 -11.26
C GLY A 87 -10.15 9.84 -12.23
N LYS A 88 -9.41 8.73 -12.11
CA LYS A 88 -9.43 7.59 -13.04
C LYS A 88 -9.89 6.27 -12.40
N LEU A 89 -10.55 6.34 -11.26
CA LEU A 89 -11.21 5.14 -10.71
C LEU A 89 -12.33 4.70 -11.64
N ASN A 90 -12.50 3.38 -11.79
CA ASN A 90 -13.58 2.81 -12.55
C ASN A 90 -14.93 3.19 -11.91
N PRO A 91 -15.81 3.94 -12.62
CA PRO A 91 -17.05 4.48 -12.06
C PRO A 91 -18.12 3.42 -11.77
N ALA A 92 -17.99 2.19 -12.27
CA ALA A 92 -18.93 1.09 -12.00
C ALA A 92 -18.90 0.56 -10.55
N SER A 93 -18.07 1.16 -9.70
CA SER A 93 -17.66 0.65 -8.39
C SER A 93 -18.53 1.18 -7.22
N THR A 94 -19.84 0.94 -7.21
CA THR A 94 -20.67 1.34 -6.06
C THR A 94 -20.62 0.29 -4.95
N ASN A 95 -20.36 0.73 -3.71
CA ASN A 95 -20.43 -0.08 -2.49
C ASN A 95 -19.49 -1.31 -2.43
N LEU A 96 -18.32 -1.22 -3.08
CA LEU A 96 -17.33 -2.32 -3.15
C LEU A 96 -16.87 -2.82 -1.78
N VAL A 97 -16.69 -1.90 -0.82
CA VAL A 97 -16.28 -2.29 0.55
C VAL A 97 -17.28 -3.26 1.14
N SER A 98 -18.58 -3.00 1.04
CA SER A 98 -19.62 -3.90 1.55
C SER A 98 -19.56 -5.27 0.87
N LYS A 99 -19.42 -5.31 -0.46
CA LYS A 99 -19.29 -6.55 -1.25
C LYS A 99 -18.13 -7.41 -0.78
N TRP A 100 -16.96 -6.81 -0.58
CA TRP A 100 -15.73 -7.53 -0.26
C TRP A 100 -15.44 -7.66 1.24
N THR A 101 -16.27 -7.06 2.12
CA THR A 101 -16.04 -7.04 3.58
C THR A 101 -15.85 -8.44 4.16
N HIS A 102 -16.65 -9.42 3.75
CA HIS A 102 -16.53 -10.79 4.26
C HIS A 102 -15.15 -11.39 3.95
N VAL A 103 -14.70 -11.24 2.70
CA VAL A 103 -13.38 -11.70 2.22
C VAL A 103 -12.25 -10.97 2.94
N MET A 104 -12.32 -9.65 3.03
CA MET A 104 -11.27 -8.86 3.69
C MET A 104 -11.16 -9.18 5.19
N LYS A 105 -12.30 -9.42 5.87
CA LYS A 105 -12.32 -9.90 7.26
C LYS A 105 -11.71 -11.29 7.40
N SER A 106 -12.02 -12.24 6.52
CA SER A 106 -11.47 -13.61 6.61
C SER A 106 -9.95 -13.63 6.45
N TYR A 107 -9.40 -12.72 5.64
CA TYR A 107 -7.96 -12.55 5.47
C TYR A 107 -7.31 -11.59 6.47
N ASN A 108 -8.03 -11.12 7.49
CA ASN A 108 -7.54 -10.18 8.52
C ASN A 108 -6.98 -8.87 7.95
N ILE A 109 -7.47 -8.43 6.78
CA ILE A 109 -7.10 -7.14 6.19
C ILE A 109 -7.53 -6.04 7.19
N PRO A 110 -6.68 -5.03 7.44
CA PRO A 110 -7.05 -3.95 8.31
C PRO A 110 -8.08 -3.04 7.62
N THR A 111 -9.01 -2.49 8.40
CA THR A 111 -10.15 -1.70 7.89
C THR A 111 -9.71 -0.46 7.09
N TRP A 112 -8.56 0.13 7.41
CA TRP A 112 -8.01 1.27 6.66
C TRP A 112 -7.64 0.92 5.21
N ALA A 113 -7.36 -0.36 4.92
CA ALA A 113 -7.03 -0.84 3.58
C ALA A 113 -8.27 -1.30 2.79
N TYR A 114 -9.47 -1.27 3.37
CA TYR A 114 -10.65 -1.90 2.75
C TYR A 114 -11.04 -1.26 1.43
N GLU A 115 -10.97 0.06 1.32
CA GLU A 115 -11.35 0.77 0.10
C GLU A 115 -10.44 0.36 -1.07
N SER A 116 -9.13 0.38 -0.86
CA SER A 116 -8.14 0.07 -1.90
C SER A 116 -8.13 -1.42 -2.27
N VAL A 117 -8.21 -2.31 -1.28
CA VAL A 117 -8.23 -3.77 -1.50
C VAL A 117 -9.52 -4.21 -2.18
N ALA A 118 -10.68 -3.68 -1.77
CA ALA A 118 -11.96 -3.97 -2.42
C ALA A 118 -11.98 -3.49 -3.88
N TYR A 119 -11.44 -2.30 -4.16
CA TYR A 119 -11.30 -1.81 -5.53
C TYR A 119 -10.38 -2.70 -6.37
N ALA A 120 -9.24 -3.10 -5.81
CA ALA A 120 -8.28 -3.95 -6.50
C ALA A 120 -8.84 -5.35 -6.80
N LEU A 121 -9.62 -5.93 -5.89
CA LEU A 121 -10.35 -7.19 -6.09
C LEU A 121 -11.41 -7.07 -7.19
N GLU A 122 -12.23 -6.01 -7.13
CA GLU A 122 -13.30 -5.81 -8.11
C GLU A 122 -12.77 -5.67 -9.55
N ASN A 123 -11.64 -4.98 -9.70
CA ASN A 123 -11.09 -4.66 -11.00
C ASN A 123 -10.04 -5.69 -11.47
N ASN A 124 -9.93 -6.84 -10.82
CA ASN A 124 -8.96 -7.90 -11.15
C ASN A 124 -7.48 -7.45 -11.13
N VAL A 125 -7.18 -6.41 -10.36
CA VAL A 125 -5.80 -5.99 -10.08
C VAL A 125 -5.12 -7.03 -9.20
N ILE A 126 -5.87 -7.59 -8.23
CA ILE A 126 -5.43 -8.65 -7.33
C ILE A 126 -6.50 -9.75 -7.26
N SER A 127 -6.06 -10.98 -7.03
CA SER A 127 -6.91 -12.16 -6.84
C SER A 127 -7.08 -12.50 -5.36
N LEU A 128 -7.98 -13.44 -5.05
CA LEU A 128 -8.13 -14.01 -3.70
C LEU A 128 -6.82 -14.69 -3.23
N THR A 129 -6.10 -15.33 -4.14
CA THR A 129 -4.78 -15.91 -3.86
C THR A 129 -3.77 -14.84 -3.47
N ASP A 130 -3.79 -13.69 -4.15
CA ASP A 130 -2.91 -12.57 -3.81
C ASP A 130 -3.24 -12.00 -2.43
N VAL A 131 -4.53 -11.77 -2.13
CA VAL A 131 -5.00 -11.23 -0.84
C VAL A 131 -4.61 -12.16 0.32
N SER A 132 -4.57 -13.47 0.11
CA SER A 132 -4.14 -14.42 1.13
C SER A 132 -2.69 -14.19 1.61
N ARG A 133 -1.85 -13.54 0.80
CA ARG A 133 -0.47 -13.20 1.15
C ARG A 133 -0.33 -11.86 1.88
N TYR A 134 -1.40 -11.07 2.02
CA TYR A 134 -1.29 -9.72 2.58
C TYR A 134 -1.03 -9.78 4.08
N MET A 135 -1.69 -10.70 4.78
CA MET A 135 -1.63 -10.79 6.23
C MET A 135 -1.25 -12.21 6.65
N THR A 136 -0.36 -12.32 7.62
CA THR A 136 -0.09 -13.59 8.31
C THR A 136 -0.69 -13.55 9.70
N LYS A 137 -1.54 -14.51 10.03
CA LYS A 137 -2.01 -14.74 11.40
C LYS A 137 -1.15 -15.82 12.07
N LYS A 138 -0.42 -15.45 13.11
CA LYS A 138 0.35 -16.38 13.95
C LYS A 138 -0.19 -16.33 15.38
N GLY A 139 -1.03 -17.30 15.73
CA GLY A 139 -1.76 -17.31 17.00
C GLY A 139 -2.71 -16.11 17.11
N ASN A 140 -2.53 -15.30 18.16
CA ASN A 140 -3.34 -14.09 18.39
C ASN A 140 -2.77 -12.84 17.70
N SER A 141 -1.68 -12.98 16.95
CA SER A 141 -1.01 -11.85 16.28
C SER A 141 -1.29 -11.88 14.79
N VAL A 142 -1.68 -10.72 14.25
CA VAL A 142 -1.84 -10.49 12.82
C VAL A 142 -0.72 -9.55 12.38
N GLN A 143 0.03 -9.96 11.36
CA GLN A 143 1.14 -9.21 10.79
C GLN A 143 0.82 -8.87 9.34
N ASP A 144 1.05 -7.62 8.95
CA ASP A 144 1.05 -7.19 7.55
C ASP A 144 2.37 -7.61 6.88
N ASN A 145 2.27 -8.31 5.76
CA ASN A 145 3.41 -8.90 5.08
C ASN A 145 4.05 -7.89 4.12
N HIS A 146 5.38 -7.94 4.04
CA HIS A 146 6.13 -7.09 3.12
C HIS A 146 5.95 -7.56 1.66
N ALA A 147 5.76 -6.60 0.76
CA ALA A 147 5.67 -6.89 -0.67
C ALA A 147 7.07 -7.03 -1.29
N SER A 148 7.22 -8.00 -2.21
CA SER A 148 8.41 -8.08 -3.06
C SER A 148 8.40 -6.99 -4.13
N ARG A 149 9.55 -6.72 -4.75
CA ARG A 149 9.63 -5.77 -5.88
C ARG A 149 8.77 -6.21 -7.05
N GLU A 150 8.69 -7.51 -7.35
CA GLU A 150 7.82 -8.02 -8.41
C GLU A 150 6.35 -7.80 -8.05
N SER A 151 5.96 -8.07 -6.81
CA SER A 151 4.59 -7.87 -6.34
C SER A 151 4.15 -6.41 -6.46
N VAL A 152 5.03 -5.47 -6.06
CA VAL A 152 4.79 -4.04 -6.23
C VAL A 152 4.60 -3.69 -7.71
N ALA A 153 5.50 -4.15 -8.58
CA ALA A 153 5.42 -3.89 -10.01
C ALA A 153 4.13 -4.44 -10.64
N VAL A 154 3.70 -5.66 -10.26
CA VAL A 154 2.47 -6.28 -10.77
C VAL A 154 1.23 -5.49 -10.35
N ILE A 155 1.12 -5.09 -9.08
CA ILE A 155 -0.04 -4.32 -8.59
C ILE A 155 -0.13 -2.97 -9.30
N PHE A 156 0.99 -2.24 -9.39
CA PHE A 156 1.04 -0.96 -10.10
C PHE A 156 0.76 -1.13 -11.60
N GLY A 157 1.39 -2.11 -12.24
CA GLY A 157 1.22 -2.39 -13.67
C GLY A 157 -0.22 -2.72 -14.03
N LYS A 158 -0.89 -3.59 -13.26
CA LYS A 158 -2.30 -3.93 -13.47
C LYS A 158 -3.22 -2.73 -13.24
N MET A 159 -3.00 -1.95 -12.17
CA MET A 159 -3.76 -0.73 -11.92
C MET A 159 -3.63 0.29 -13.07
N LEU A 160 -2.41 0.52 -13.55
CA LEU A 160 -2.13 1.46 -14.64
C LEU A 160 -2.55 0.90 -16.01
N GLY A 161 -2.58 -0.42 -16.19
CA GLY A 161 -3.07 -1.07 -17.41
C GLY A 161 -4.55 -0.81 -17.70
N HIS A 162 -5.32 -0.37 -16.70
CA HIS A 162 -6.67 0.14 -16.94
C HIS A 162 -6.70 1.54 -17.58
N LEU A 163 -5.57 2.26 -17.56
CA LEU A 163 -5.45 3.62 -18.08
C LEU A 163 -4.64 3.72 -19.38
N TYR A 164 -3.71 2.80 -19.58
CA TYR A 164 -2.76 2.82 -20.69
C TYR A 164 -2.75 1.48 -21.41
N THR A 165 -2.52 1.52 -22.72
CA THR A 165 -2.24 0.31 -23.49
C THR A 165 -0.94 -0.32 -23.00
N VAL A 166 -1.02 -1.57 -22.57
CA VAL A 166 0.14 -2.34 -22.12
C VAL A 166 0.89 -2.89 -23.33
N ASP A 167 2.20 -2.68 -23.38
CA ASP A 167 3.07 -3.36 -24.34
C ASP A 167 3.33 -4.79 -23.87
N ASN A 168 2.67 -5.75 -24.52
CA ASN A 168 2.82 -7.17 -24.23
C ASN A 168 4.14 -7.76 -24.76
N ASN A 169 4.93 -7.00 -25.53
CA ASN A 169 6.18 -7.44 -26.14
C ASN A 169 7.42 -6.75 -25.54
N ALA A 170 7.30 -6.20 -24.33
CA ALA A 170 8.40 -5.52 -23.66
C ALA A 170 9.60 -6.46 -23.46
N SER A 171 10.79 -6.01 -23.90
CA SER A 171 12.05 -6.74 -23.72
C SER A 171 12.62 -6.54 -22.32
N LEU A 172 12.97 -7.64 -21.64
CA LEU A 172 13.56 -7.62 -20.31
C LEU A 172 15.11 -7.64 -20.38
N SER A 173 15.75 -6.61 -19.83
CA SER A 173 17.20 -6.42 -19.81
C SER A 173 17.88 -6.85 -18.50
N PHE A 174 17.13 -7.19 -17.46
CA PHE A 174 17.66 -7.59 -16.16
C PHE A 174 18.19 -9.03 -16.17
N LEU A 175 19.26 -9.30 -15.41
CA LEU A 175 19.98 -10.58 -15.39
C LEU A 175 19.15 -11.72 -14.79
N ASP A 176 18.25 -11.41 -13.87
CA ASP A 176 17.43 -12.35 -13.12
C ASP A 176 16.03 -12.56 -13.72
N LYS A 177 15.79 -12.09 -14.95
CA LYS A 177 14.49 -12.19 -15.63
C LYS A 177 13.89 -13.60 -15.68
N GLY A 178 14.72 -14.64 -15.68
CA GLY A 178 14.28 -16.03 -15.66
C GLY A 178 13.71 -16.50 -14.31
N SER A 179 13.89 -15.72 -13.25
CA SER A 179 13.37 -16.01 -11.89
C SER A 179 12.03 -15.31 -11.60
N ILE A 180 11.49 -14.57 -12.57
CA ILE A 180 10.19 -13.91 -12.42
C ILE A 180 9.11 -14.98 -12.32
N ALA A 181 8.30 -14.92 -11.26
CA ALA A 181 7.20 -15.86 -11.05
C ALA A 181 6.22 -15.81 -12.24
N SER A 182 5.92 -16.97 -12.81
CA SER A 182 4.84 -17.11 -13.80
C SER A 182 3.52 -16.74 -13.13
N SER A 183 2.88 -15.68 -13.60
CA SER A 183 1.60 -15.16 -13.08
C SER A 183 0.41 -15.95 -13.61
#